data_AF-A0A7S0VMK3-F1
#
_entry.id   AF-A0A7S0VMK3-F1
#
_cell.length_a   1.000
_cell.length_b   1.000
_cell.length_c   1.000
_cell.angle_alpha   90.00
_cell.angle_beta   90.00
_cell.angle_gamma   90.00
#
_symmetry.space_group_name_H-M   'P 1'
#
loop_
_entity.id
_entity.type
_entity.pdbx_description
1 polymer ?
#
loop_
_entity_poly.entity_id
_entity_poly.type
_entity_poly.pdbx_seq_one_letter_code
_entity_poly.pdbx_strand_id
1 'polypeptide(L)'
;KDLEGRLGLELEELEDARKMMGLIREVRDKETEIDMIMSPIEQKYALLLKYDAVIDPDELARVTGWQESWREVVRKARVANEDLNRRQEAFRSELVRNVSSFIGDVKL
;
A
#
# COMPACT_ATOMS: atom_id res chain seq x y z
N LYS A 1 11.49 -2.33 -3.57
CA LYS A 1 11.28 -3.38 -4.61
C LYS A 1 10.39 -4.53 -4.14
N ASP A 2 10.57 -5.11 -2.94
CA ASP A 2 9.72 -6.23 -2.45
C ASP A 2 8.23 -5.85 -2.25
N LEU A 3 7.96 -4.74 -1.56
CA LEU A 3 6.59 -4.29 -1.28
C LEU A 3 5.78 -3.96 -2.55
N GLU A 4 6.40 -3.30 -3.53
CA GLU A 4 5.74 -2.94 -4.80
C GLU A 4 5.32 -4.15 -5.62
N GLY A 5 6.08 -5.24 -5.58
CA GLY A 5 5.75 -6.50 -6.26
C GLY A 5 4.64 -7.24 -5.53
N ARG A 6 4.68 -7.24 -4.19
CA ARG A 6 3.68 -7.93 -3.35
C ARG A 6 2.31 -7.24 -3.38
N LEU A 7 2.26 -5.92 -3.58
CA LEU A 7 1.02 -5.16 -3.78
C LEU A 7 0.36 -5.40 -5.15
N GLY A 8 1.05 -6.06 -6.09
CA GLY A 8 0.53 -6.37 -7.43
C GLY A 8 0.02 -7.81 -7.61
N LEU A 9 -0.03 -8.60 -6.55
CA LEU A 9 -0.53 -9.98 -6.62
C LEU A 9 -2.06 -10.00 -6.82
N GLU A 10 -2.53 -10.91 -7.67
CA GLU A 10 -3.95 -11.11 -7.94
C GLU A 10 -4.66 -11.71 -6.71
N LEU A 11 -5.88 -11.25 -6.44
CA LEU A 11 -6.68 -11.69 -5.30
C LEU A 11 -7.58 -12.87 -5.71
N GLU A 12 -7.04 -14.08 -5.64
CA GLU A 12 -7.78 -15.32 -5.95
C GLU A 12 -8.40 -15.95 -4.70
N GLU A 13 -7.64 -16.06 -3.61
CA GLU A 13 -8.09 -16.74 -2.39
C GLU A 13 -8.24 -15.82 -1.17
N LEU A 14 -8.97 -16.31 -0.15
CA LEU A 14 -9.10 -15.68 1.17
C LEU A 14 -7.74 -15.49 1.86
N GLU A 15 -6.77 -16.37 1.60
CA GLU A 15 -5.40 -16.23 2.10
C GLU A 15 -4.66 -15.05 1.45
N ASP A 16 -4.84 -14.84 0.15
CA ASP A 16 -4.24 -13.71 -0.57
C ASP A 16 -4.83 -12.38 -0.10
N ALA A 17 -6.15 -12.34 0.11
CA ALA A 17 -6.81 -11.21 0.75
C ALA A 17 -6.22 -10.90 2.13
N ARG A 18 -5.93 -11.93 2.94
CA ARG A 18 -5.30 -11.75 4.26
C ARG A 18 -3.89 -11.18 4.15
N LYS A 19 -3.06 -11.72 3.25
CA LYS A 19 -1.69 -11.23 3.00
C LYS A 19 -1.71 -9.78 2.52
N MET A 20 -2.59 -9.45 1.58
CA MET A 20 -2.77 -8.11 1.04
C MET A 20 -3.22 -7.11 2.13
N MET A 21 -4.19 -7.48 2.98
CA MET A 21 -4.59 -6.66 4.12
C MET A 21 -3.45 -6.38 5.10
N GLY A 22 -2.58 -7.37 5.33
CA GLY A 22 -1.39 -7.20 6.16
C GLY A 22 -0.42 -6.18 5.57
N LEU A 23 -0.17 -6.27 4.26
CA LEU A 23 0.69 -5.34 3.53
C LEU A 23 0.15 -3.91 3.52
N ILE A 24 -1.14 -3.73 3.24
CA ILE A 24 -1.79 -2.41 3.23
C ILE A 24 -1.68 -1.76 4.62
N ARG A 25 -1.84 -2.56 5.68
CA ARG A 25 -1.68 -2.09 7.07
C ARG A 25 -0.25 -1.65 7.34
N GLU A 26 0.74 -2.47 6.96
CA GLU A 26 2.15 -2.12 7.15
C GLU A 26 2.51 -0.80 6.45
N VAL A 27 2.02 -0.59 5.21
CA VAL A 27 2.24 0.66 4.48
C VAL A 27 1.60 1.84 5.22
N ARG A 28 0.35 1.71 5.67
CA ARG A 28 -0.34 2.78 6.43
C ARG A 28 0.34 3.12 7.75
N ASP A 29 0.79 2.11 8.49
CA ASP A 29 1.43 2.31 9.79
C ASP A 29 2.77 3.06 9.64
N LYS A 30 3.49 2.81 8.54
CA LYS A 30 4.77 3.46 8.24
C LYS A 30 4.63 4.79 7.49
N GLU A 31 3.48 5.07 6.87
CA GLU A 31 3.29 6.24 5.99
C GLU A 31 3.59 7.55 6.72
N THR A 32 3.04 7.71 7.93
CA THR A 32 3.27 8.92 8.73
C THR A 32 4.73 9.06 9.16
N GLU A 33 5.36 7.98 9.61
CA GLU A 33 6.77 8.01 10.05
C GLU A 33 7.71 8.40 8.90
N ILE A 34 7.49 7.78 7.75
CA ILE A 34 8.29 8.01 6.55
C ILE A 34 8.12 9.45 6.06
N ASP A 35 6.88 9.95 5.98
CA ASP A 35 6.59 11.32 5.53
C ASP A 35 7.18 12.36 6.49
N MET A 36 7.14 12.12 7.80
CA MET A 36 7.75 13.00 8.81
C MET A 36 9.27 13.15 8.63
N ILE A 37 9.96 12.07 8.24
CA ILE A 37 11.42 12.10 8.01
C ILE A 37 11.74 12.77 6.67
N MET A 38 10.94 12.51 5.65
CA MET A 38 11.26 12.88 4.27
C MET A 38 10.88 14.31 3.93
N SER A 39 9.76 14.80 4.47
CA SER A 39 9.32 16.19 4.25
C SER A 39 10.40 17.24 4.56
N PRO A 40 11.11 17.22 5.72
CA PRO A 40 12.16 18.20 5.99
C PRO A 40 13.39 18.03 5.09
N ILE A 41 13.67 16.82 4.61
CA ILE A 41 14.76 16.58 3.64
C ILE A 41 14.40 17.26 2.33
N GLU A 42 13.21 16.99 1.78
CA GLU A 42 12.71 17.61 0.55
C GLU A 42 12.70 19.13 0.64
N GLN A 43 12.23 19.69 1.77
CA GLN A 43 12.22 21.13 1.99
C GLN A 43 13.63 21.73 1.98
N LYS A 44 14.64 21.04 2.54
CA LYS A 44 16.04 21.50 2.49
C LYS A 44 16.57 21.51 1.06
N TYR A 45 16.36 20.44 0.29
CA TYR A 45 16.79 20.41 -1.11
C TYR A 45 16.07 21.46 -1.96
N ALA A 46 14.77 21.68 -1.72
CA ALA A 46 14.02 22.74 -2.38
C ALA A 46 14.59 24.14 -2.06
N LEU A 47 15.01 24.38 -0.82
CA LEU A 47 15.67 25.63 -0.44
C LEU A 47 17.04 25.78 -1.09
N LEU A 48 17.87 24.73 -1.08
CA LEU A 48 19.19 24.76 -1.73
C LEU A 48 19.07 25.07 -3.22
N LEU A 49 18.13 24.44 -3.92
CA LEU A 49 17.82 24.73 -5.32
C LEU A 49 17.32 26.16 -5.54
N LYS A 50 16.48 26.68 -4.63
CA LYS A 50 15.94 28.05 -4.71
C LYS A 50 17.04 29.12 -4.63
N TYR A 51 18.13 28.84 -3.93
CA TYR A 51 19.26 29.75 -3.75
C TYR A 51 20.47 29.40 -4.63
N ASP A 52 20.24 28.64 -5.71
CA ASP A 52 21.26 28.25 -6.70
C ASP A 52 22.50 27.58 -6.09
N ALA A 53 22.32 26.85 -4.99
CA ALA A 53 23.40 26.05 -4.41
C ALA A 53 23.79 24.93 -5.38
N VAL A 54 25.10 24.69 -5.52
CA VAL A 54 25.61 23.56 -6.30
C VAL A 54 25.37 22.29 -5.50
N ILE A 55 24.44 21.46 -5.98
CA ILE A 55 24.12 20.15 -5.42
C ILE A 55 24.60 19.10 -6.40
N ASP A 56 25.13 17.99 -5.88
CA ASP A 56 25.46 16.84 -6.71
C ASP A 56 24.19 16.32 -7.42
N PRO A 57 24.17 16.25 -8.76
CA PRO A 57 23.04 15.72 -9.52
C PRO A 57 22.61 14.31 -9.08
N ASP A 58 23.57 13.46 -8.69
CA ASP A 58 23.28 12.10 -8.24
C ASP A 58 22.59 12.10 -6.87
N GLU A 59 22.99 13.01 -5.98
CA GLU A 59 22.33 13.19 -4.68
C GLU A 59 20.89 13.70 -4.85
N LEU A 60 20.71 14.71 -5.69
CA LEU A 60 19.37 15.26 -5.98
C LEU A 60 18.46 14.20 -6.59
N ALA A 61 18.96 13.43 -7.56
CA ALA A 61 18.21 12.34 -8.20
C ALA A 61 17.82 11.22 -7.23
N ARG A 62 18.66 10.95 -6.21
CA ARG A 62 18.33 9.97 -5.17
C ARG A 62 17.18 10.43 -4.29
N VAL A 63 17.16 11.70 -3.91
CA VAL A 63 16.10 12.27 -3.07
C VAL A 63 14.77 12.28 -3.81
N THR A 64 14.76 12.77 -5.05
CA THR A 64 13.55 12.82 -5.88
C THR A 64 13.07 11.42 -6.26
N GLY A 65 13.98 10.51 -6.64
CA GLY A 65 13.64 9.13 -6.99
C GLY A 65 13.08 8.35 -5.81
N TRP A 66 13.60 8.58 -4.59
CA TRP A 66 13.04 7.98 -3.39
C TRP A 66 11.59 8.46 -3.15
N GLN A 67 11.32 9.76 -3.31
CA GLN A 67 9.98 10.34 -3.14
C GLN A 67 8.98 9.77 -4.15
N GLU A 68 9.40 9.60 -5.40
CA GLU A 68 8.58 8.97 -6.45
C GLU A 68 8.25 7.52 -6.11
N SER A 69 9.25 6.72 -5.72
CA SER A 69 9.02 5.32 -5.35
C SER A 69 8.10 5.20 -4.12
N TRP A 70 8.29 6.05 -3.10
CA TRP A 70 7.43 6.04 -1.92
C TRP A 70 5.97 6.37 -2.27
N ARG A 71 5.74 7.43 -3.07
CA ARG A 71 4.40 7.78 -3.55
C ARG A 71 3.76 6.65 -4.35
N GLU A 72 4.54 5.93 -5.15
CA GLU A 72 4.05 4.79 -5.94
C GLU A 72 3.64 3.61 -5.04
N VAL A 73 4.39 3.32 -3.98
CA VAL A 73 4.02 2.30 -2.97
C VAL A 73 2.68 2.66 -2.32
N VAL A 74 2.53 3.90 -1.86
CA VAL A 74 1.29 4.38 -1.23
C VAL A 74 0.12 4.29 -2.21
N ARG A 75 0.32 4.70 -3.47
CA ARG A 75 -0.70 4.63 -4.51
C ARG A 75 -1.14 3.18 -4.75
N LYS A 76 -0.20 2.24 -4.91
CA LYS A 76 -0.50 0.82 -5.09
C LYS A 76 -1.25 0.23 -3.89
N ALA A 77 -0.87 0.60 -2.66
CA ALA A 77 -1.57 0.16 -1.46
C ALA A 77 -3.02 0.66 -1.42
N ARG A 78 -3.29 1.90 -1.86
CA ARG A 78 -4.65 2.44 -1.96
C ARG A 78 -5.50 1.70 -3.00
N VAL A 79 -4.94 1.47 -4.19
CA VAL A 79 -5.61 0.70 -5.26
C VAL A 79 -5.94 -0.72 -4.78
N ALA A 80 -4.96 -1.41 -4.18
CA ALA A 80 -5.18 -2.75 -3.64
C ALA A 80 -6.26 -2.77 -2.55
N ASN A 81 -6.33 -1.74 -1.71
CA ASN A 81 -7.37 -1.60 -0.69
C ASN A 81 -8.77 -1.38 -1.30
N GLU A 82 -8.87 -0.59 -2.37
CA GLU A 82 -10.13 -0.38 -3.10
C GLU A 82 -10.60 -1.65 -3.81
N ASP A 83 -9.69 -2.40 -4.43
CA ASP A 83 -9.97 -3.70 -5.03
C ASP A 83 -10.45 -4.72 -3.99
N LEU A 84 -9.78 -4.76 -2.84
CA LEU A 84 -10.18 -5.62 -1.73
C LEU A 84 -11.56 -5.26 -1.20
N ASN A 85 -11.86 -3.97 -1.02
CA ASN A 85 -13.17 -3.51 -0.55
C ASN A 85 -14.29 -3.94 -1.50
N ARG A 86 -14.07 -3.82 -2.81
CA ARG A 86 -15.05 -4.27 -3.82
C ARG A 86 -15.31 -5.78 -3.76
N ARG A 87 -14.26 -6.58 -3.55
CA ARG A 87 -14.37 -8.05 -3.49
C ARG A 87 -14.90 -8.57 -2.14
N GLN A 88 -14.66 -7.84 -1.05
CA GLN A 88 -15.11 -8.21 0.30
C GLN A 88 -16.62 -8.39 0.41
N GLU A 89 -17.41 -7.59 -0.31
CA GLU A 89 -18.87 -7.69 -0.28
C GLU A 89 -19.38 -9.03 -0.85
N ALA A 90 -18.78 -9.49 -1.95
CA ALA A 90 -19.06 -10.79 -2.55
C ALA A 90 -18.64 -11.94 -1.62
N PHE A 91 -17.41 -11.89 -1.08
CA PHE A 91 -16.92 -12.91 -0.16
C PHE A 91 -17.74 -13.00 1.13
N ARG A 92 -18.21 -11.87 1.69
CA ARG A 92 -19.10 -11.87 2.85
C ARG A 92 -20.44 -12.53 2.53
N SER A 93 -21.03 -12.20 1.39
CA SER A 93 -22.32 -12.75 0.97
C SER A 93 -22.23 -14.26 0.75
N GLU A 94 -21.16 -14.72 0.11
CA GLU A 94 -20.89 -16.15 -0.08
C GLU A 94 -20.65 -16.88 1.23
N LEU A 95 -19.86 -16.30 2.14
CA LEU A 95 -19.61 -16.89 3.46
C LEU A 95 -20.92 -17.07 4.26
N VAL A 96 -21.78 -16.05 4.30
CA VAL A 96 -23.08 -16.13 4.97
C VAL A 96 -23.95 -17.23 4.37
N ARG A 97 -23.97 -17.35 3.04
CA ARG A 97 -24.70 -18.42 2.35
C ARG A 97 -24.17 -19.80 2.72
N ASN A 98 -22.85 -19.99 2.68
CA ASN A 98 -22.20 -21.27 2.97
C ASN A 98 -22.39 -21.69 4.43
N VAL A 99 -22.28 -20.75 5.39
CA VAL A 99 -22.57 -21.02 6.81
C VAL A 99 -24.03 -21.39 7.02
N SER A 100 -24.97 -20.71 6.33
CA SER A 100 -26.40 -21.02 6.44
C SER A 100 -26.72 -22.42 5.91
N SER A 101 -26.11 -22.81 4.78
CA SER A 101 -26.21 -24.18 4.24
C SER A 101 -25.67 -25.20 5.24
N PHE A 102 -24.47 -24.97 5.76
CA PHE A 102 -23.84 -25.87 6.72
C PHE A 102 -24.68 -26.06 7.99
N ILE A 103 -25.30 -25.01 8.52
CA ILE A 103 -26.21 -25.11 9.67
C ILE A 103 -27.45 -25.95 9.31
N GLY A 104 -27.97 -25.83 8.08
CA GLY A 104 -29.05 -26.67 7.58
C GLY A 104 -28.65 -28.14 7.48
N ASP A 105 -27.47 -28.40 6.94
CA ASP A 105 -26.92 -29.75 6.74
C ASP A 105 -26.61 -30.45 8.08
N VAL A 106 -26.15 -29.72 9.10
CA VAL A 106 -25.87 -30.25 10.45
C VAL A 106 -27.16 -30.48 11.27
N LYS A 107 -28.28 -29.85 10.89
CA LYS A 107 -29.59 -30.03 11.56
C LYS A 107 -30.42 -31.19 10.98
N LEU A 108 -29.97 -31.79 9.89
CA LEU A 108 -30.51 -33.03 9.30
C LEU A 108 -29.87 -34.26 9.94
#